data_AF-A0A3A4R5H7-F1
#
_entry.id   AF-A0A3A4R5H7-F1
#
_cell.length_a   1.000
_cell.length_b   1.000
_cell.length_c   1.000
_cell.angle_alpha   90.00
_cell.angle_beta   90.00
_cell.angle_gamma   90.00
#
_symmetry.space_group_name_H-M   'P 1'
#
loop_
_entity.id
_entity.type
_entity.pdbx_description
1 polymer ?
#
loop_
_entity_poly.entity_id
_entity_poly.type
_entity_poly.pdbx_seq_one_letter_code
_entity_poly.pdbx_strand_id
1 'polypeptide(L)'
;MKKILLFVVLLLFMSSNARAAYVNAALGAAVSPSAGSASGSSPANIVDGNYNSFSQLYGSHSAWWQLNIASQQRIDQIVIRALGYNTANGINYTLTSYDVYFKVNSGDAWTKIVDFDGSAQPAGQYANTHDLDIPVTGQYFLMNVNYSLWSDPLLFEIELNQDTNPPAAIPEPATLSLLLLGIAAVSGKLKK
;
A
#
# COMPACT_ATOMS: atom_id res chain seq x y z
N MET A 1 20.49 38.26 34.82
CA MET A 1 20.66 36.97 34.11
C MET A 1 19.34 36.63 33.41
N LYS A 2 19.25 36.91 32.11
CA LYS A 2 18.05 36.64 31.30
C LYS A 2 18.06 35.18 30.89
N LYS A 3 17.11 34.39 31.39
CA LYS A 3 16.80 33.06 30.88
C LYS A 3 16.29 33.23 29.45
N ILE A 4 17.19 33.13 28.47
CA ILE A 4 16.84 32.84 27.08
C ILE A 4 16.49 31.36 27.07
N LEU A 5 15.26 31.09 27.52
CA LEU A 5 14.67 29.76 27.51
C LEU A 5 14.29 29.49 26.06
N LEU A 6 15.20 28.84 25.32
CA LEU A 6 14.92 27.76 24.37
C LEU A 6 13.49 27.73 23.77
N PHE A 7 13.06 28.79 23.10
CA PHE A 7 11.71 28.92 22.52
C PHE A 7 11.67 28.63 21.01
N VAL A 8 12.63 27.85 20.50
CA VAL A 8 12.78 27.61 19.05
C VAL A 8 12.64 26.14 18.63
N VAL A 9 12.55 25.18 19.56
CA VAL A 9 12.45 23.75 19.19
C VAL A 9 11.34 23.04 19.97
N LEU A 10 10.16 23.65 20.00
CA LEU A 10 8.93 22.93 20.31
C LEU A 10 7.78 23.53 19.51
N LEU A 11 7.96 23.61 18.19
CA LEU A 11 6.80 23.58 17.30
C LEU A 11 6.24 22.15 17.43
N LEU A 12 5.36 21.94 18.41
CA LEU A 12 4.42 20.84 18.40
C LEU A 12 3.67 20.95 17.09
N PHE A 13 4.04 20.14 16.10
CA PHE A 13 3.15 19.82 15.01
C PHE A 13 1.95 19.14 15.66
N MET A 14 0.92 19.92 15.96
CA MET A 14 -0.42 19.37 16.10
C MET A 14 -0.78 18.84 14.72
N SER A 15 -0.40 17.60 14.42
CA SER A 15 -0.97 16.88 13.30
C SER A 15 -2.45 16.79 13.59
N SER A 16 -3.25 17.61 12.90
CA SER A 16 -4.68 17.39 12.87
C SER A 16 -4.88 15.94 12.42
N ASN A 17 -5.44 15.10 13.28
CA ASN A 17 -5.92 13.76 12.95
C ASN A 17 -7.15 13.88 12.04
N ALA A 18 -6.98 14.49 10.87
CA ALA A 18 -7.92 14.31 9.79
C ALA A 18 -7.83 12.83 9.42
N ARG A 19 -8.92 12.10 9.65
CA ARG A 19 -9.01 10.69 9.29
C ARG A 19 -8.77 10.60 7.78
N ALA A 20 -7.75 9.85 7.36
CA ALA A 20 -7.42 9.66 5.95
C ALA A 20 -8.68 9.25 5.18
N ALA A 21 -8.93 9.93 4.07
CA ALA A 21 -10.05 9.64 3.19
C ALA A 21 -9.48 8.93 1.97
N TYR A 22 -9.80 7.65 1.82
CA TYR A 22 -9.26 6.83 0.75
C TYR A 22 -10.20 6.74 -0.45
N VAL A 23 -9.62 6.69 -1.64
CA VAL A 23 -10.31 6.33 -2.90
C VAL A 23 -9.72 5.03 -3.42
N ASN A 24 -10.57 4.04 -3.68
CA ASN A 24 -10.16 2.76 -4.27
C ASN A 24 -9.89 2.92 -5.78
N ALA A 25 -8.61 3.00 -6.15
CA ALA A 25 -8.16 3.06 -7.53
C ALA A 25 -8.34 1.75 -8.31
N ALA A 26 -8.59 0.63 -7.62
CA ALA A 26 -8.86 -0.66 -8.27
C ALA A 26 -10.28 -0.76 -8.82
N LEU A 27 -11.22 0.06 -8.36
CA LEU A 27 -12.64 -0.06 -8.69
C LEU A 27 -12.87 -0.02 -10.21
N GLY A 28 -13.44 -1.10 -10.76
CA GLY A 28 -13.71 -1.27 -12.18
C GLY A 28 -12.48 -1.51 -13.06
N ALA A 29 -11.32 -1.82 -12.47
CA ALA A 29 -10.10 -2.12 -13.22
C ALA A 29 -10.26 -3.37 -14.09
N ALA A 30 -9.48 -3.44 -15.17
CA ALA A 30 -9.40 -4.65 -15.98
C ALA A 30 -8.61 -5.72 -15.22
N VAL A 31 -9.20 -6.91 -15.07
CA VAL A 31 -8.59 -8.04 -14.34
C VAL A 31 -8.27 -9.18 -15.30
N SER A 32 -7.02 -9.63 -15.27
CA SER A 32 -6.56 -10.85 -15.95
C SER A 32 -6.19 -11.90 -14.91
N PRO A 33 -6.84 -13.09 -14.91
CA PRO A 33 -6.45 -14.18 -14.04
C PRO A 33 -5.38 -15.08 -14.69
N SER A 34 -4.69 -15.86 -13.87
CA SER A 34 -3.75 -16.90 -14.31
C SER A 34 -4.41 -18.11 -14.96
N ALA A 35 -5.68 -18.35 -14.67
CA ALA A 35 -6.42 -19.54 -15.05
C ALA A 35 -7.90 -19.20 -15.29
N GLY A 36 -8.64 -20.18 -15.81
CA GLY A 36 -10.09 -20.08 -15.91
C GLY A 36 -10.75 -19.92 -14.54
N SER A 37 -11.93 -19.31 -14.52
CA SER A 37 -12.70 -19.07 -13.29
C SER A 37 -13.89 -20.01 -13.18
N ALA A 38 -14.31 -20.28 -11.95
CA ALA A 38 -15.53 -21.03 -11.70
C ALA A 38 -16.79 -20.28 -12.18
N SER A 39 -17.87 -21.01 -12.43
CA SER A 39 -19.13 -20.41 -12.86
C SER A 39 -19.64 -19.43 -11.80
N GLY A 40 -19.96 -18.20 -12.22
CA GLY A 40 -20.43 -17.14 -11.32
C GLY A 40 -19.33 -16.39 -10.56
N SER A 41 -18.05 -16.73 -10.73
CA SER A 41 -16.93 -16.11 -10.00
C SER A 41 -15.95 -15.37 -10.92
N SER A 42 -16.48 -14.43 -11.70
CA SER A 42 -15.72 -13.59 -12.64
C SER A 42 -14.49 -12.96 -11.97
N PRO A 43 -13.32 -12.88 -12.64
CA PRO A 43 -12.17 -12.12 -12.15
C PRO A 43 -12.51 -10.66 -11.81
N ALA A 44 -13.44 -10.04 -12.54
CA ALA A 44 -13.85 -8.67 -12.30
C ALA A 44 -14.57 -8.45 -10.95
N ASN A 45 -15.03 -9.52 -10.31
CA ASN A 45 -15.69 -9.45 -9.01
C ASN A 45 -14.76 -8.97 -7.89
N ILE A 46 -13.43 -9.05 -8.06
CA ILE A 46 -12.49 -8.61 -7.02
C ILE A 46 -12.25 -7.09 -7.02
N VAL A 47 -12.90 -6.37 -7.93
CA VAL A 47 -12.75 -4.92 -8.11
C VAL A 47 -14.09 -4.24 -8.37
N ASP A 48 -15.20 -4.86 -7.96
CA ASP A 48 -16.54 -4.35 -8.25
C ASP A 48 -17.15 -3.55 -7.08
N GLY A 49 -16.48 -3.50 -5.93
CA GLY A 49 -16.96 -2.84 -4.72
C GLY A 49 -18.06 -3.61 -3.98
N ASN A 50 -18.41 -4.81 -4.42
CA ASN A 50 -19.38 -5.69 -3.79
C ASN A 50 -18.67 -6.80 -3.02
N TYR A 51 -18.57 -6.62 -1.70
CA TYR A 51 -17.90 -7.59 -0.82
C TYR A 51 -18.62 -8.94 -0.64
N ASN A 52 -19.68 -9.22 -1.40
CA ASN A 52 -20.38 -10.51 -1.44
C ASN A 52 -20.15 -11.29 -2.74
N SER A 53 -19.58 -10.67 -3.78
CA SER A 53 -19.08 -11.36 -4.97
C SER A 53 -17.62 -11.78 -4.75
N PHE A 54 -17.18 -12.80 -5.49
CA PHE A 54 -15.82 -13.30 -5.41
C PHE A 54 -15.33 -13.77 -6.78
N SER A 55 -14.02 -13.80 -6.97
CA SER A 55 -13.36 -14.56 -8.02
C SER A 55 -12.78 -15.84 -7.44
N GLN A 56 -12.98 -16.94 -8.14
CA GLN A 56 -12.38 -18.23 -7.81
C GLN A 56 -11.72 -18.79 -9.06
N LEU A 57 -10.42 -19.09 -8.99
CA LEU A 57 -9.65 -19.60 -10.11
C LEU A 57 -9.43 -21.10 -9.98
N TYR A 58 -9.49 -21.83 -11.09
CA TYR A 58 -9.14 -23.25 -11.10
C TYR A 58 -7.63 -23.45 -10.93
N GLY A 59 -7.23 -24.32 -10.00
CA GLY A 59 -5.85 -24.69 -9.74
C GLY A 59 -5.35 -24.21 -8.38
N SER A 60 -4.63 -25.05 -7.65
CA SER A 60 -4.36 -24.87 -6.21
C SER A 60 -3.05 -24.15 -5.85
N HIS A 61 -2.16 -23.91 -6.82
CA HIS A 61 -0.84 -23.35 -6.56
C HIS A 61 -0.44 -22.34 -7.65
N SER A 62 0.18 -21.22 -7.26
CA SER A 62 0.70 -20.17 -8.16
C SER A 62 -0.36 -19.44 -8.99
N ALA A 63 -1.61 -19.42 -8.54
CA ALA A 63 -2.63 -18.62 -9.18
C ALA A 63 -2.37 -17.13 -8.95
N TRP A 64 -2.78 -16.29 -9.88
CA TRP A 64 -2.62 -14.85 -9.73
C TRP A 64 -3.76 -14.08 -10.37
N TRP A 65 -3.97 -12.87 -9.84
CA TRP A 65 -4.81 -11.84 -10.45
C TRP A 65 -3.95 -10.64 -10.77
N GLN A 66 -3.98 -10.22 -12.04
CA GLN A 66 -3.33 -9.01 -12.50
C GLN A 66 -4.38 -7.95 -12.79
N LEU A 67 -4.20 -6.76 -12.23
CA LEU A 67 -5.05 -5.61 -12.44
C LEU A 67 -4.32 -4.59 -13.33
N ASN A 68 -5.06 -3.96 -14.24
CA ASN A 68 -4.66 -2.73 -14.93
C ASN A 68 -5.62 -1.62 -14.51
N ILE A 69 -5.15 -0.70 -13.66
CA ILE A 69 -5.95 0.40 -13.08
C ILE A 69 -6.05 1.63 -14.01
N ALA A 70 -5.99 1.39 -15.32
CA ALA A 70 -6.12 2.33 -16.45
C ALA A 70 -5.08 3.45 -16.56
N SER A 71 -4.59 3.99 -15.44
CA SER A 71 -3.56 5.03 -15.38
C SER A 71 -2.67 4.83 -14.15
N GLN A 72 -1.52 5.52 -14.11
CA GLN A 72 -0.65 5.47 -12.93
C GLN A 72 -1.33 6.15 -11.75
N GLN A 73 -1.43 5.44 -10.63
CA GLN A 73 -2.02 5.93 -9.39
C GLN A 73 -1.00 5.81 -8.26
N ARG A 74 -1.04 6.77 -7.33
CA ARG A 74 -0.29 6.72 -6.09
C ARG A 74 -1.13 5.96 -5.06
N ILE A 75 -0.59 4.85 -4.56
CA ILE A 75 -1.26 3.95 -3.63
C ILE A 75 -0.58 4.06 -2.28
N ASP A 76 -1.38 4.33 -1.25
CA ASP A 76 -0.95 4.48 0.14
C ASP A 76 -1.30 3.24 0.97
N GLN A 77 -2.37 2.55 0.61
CA GLN A 77 -2.88 1.41 1.36
C GLN A 77 -3.39 0.34 0.39
N ILE A 78 -3.24 -0.92 0.77
CA ILE A 78 -3.76 -2.07 0.05
C ILE A 78 -4.67 -2.83 0.98
N VAL A 79 -5.88 -3.15 0.52
CA VAL A 79 -6.84 -3.98 1.26
C VAL A 79 -7.13 -5.22 0.44
N ILE A 80 -6.88 -6.39 1.00
CA ILE A 80 -7.14 -7.68 0.37
C ILE A 80 -8.21 -8.39 1.19
N ARG A 81 -9.37 -8.64 0.58
CA ARG A 81 -10.46 -9.40 1.21
C ARG A 81 -10.50 -10.79 0.63
N ALA A 82 -10.22 -11.77 1.47
CA ALA A 82 -10.38 -13.18 1.15
C ALA A 82 -11.29 -13.82 2.18
N LEU A 83 -11.85 -14.99 1.86
CA LEU A 83 -12.53 -15.77 2.86
C LEU A 83 -11.50 -16.58 3.63
N GLY A 84 -11.65 -16.63 4.95
CA GLY A 84 -11.24 -17.76 5.78
C GLY A 84 -12.49 -18.48 6.25
N TYR A 85 -12.93 -19.56 5.59
CA TYR A 85 -14.09 -20.33 6.08
C TYR A 85 -13.62 -21.34 7.12
N ASN A 86 -14.21 -21.32 8.32
CA ASN A 86 -14.12 -22.44 9.24
C ASN A 86 -15.40 -23.27 9.10
N THR A 87 -15.34 -24.39 8.37
CA THR A 87 -16.43 -25.37 8.42
C THR A 87 -16.47 -26.07 9.77
N ALA A 88 -17.64 -26.53 10.22
CA ALA A 88 -17.77 -27.41 11.39
C ALA A 88 -16.92 -28.72 11.31
N ASN A 89 -16.31 -29.00 10.15
CA ASN A 89 -15.41 -30.12 9.88
C ASN A 89 -13.91 -29.72 9.77
N GLY A 90 -13.57 -28.46 10.05
CA GLY A 90 -12.18 -28.00 10.13
C GLY A 90 -11.46 -27.78 8.79
N ILE A 91 -12.17 -27.74 7.66
CA ILE A 91 -11.56 -27.40 6.36
C ILE A 91 -11.58 -25.89 6.17
N ASN A 92 -10.37 -25.32 6.03
CA ASN A 92 -10.10 -23.91 5.81
C ASN A 92 -9.89 -23.64 4.32
N TYR A 93 -10.78 -22.86 3.71
CA TYR A 93 -10.48 -22.16 2.46
C TYR A 93 -9.76 -20.88 2.86
N THR A 94 -8.44 -20.85 2.79
CA THR A 94 -7.64 -19.66 3.11
C THR A 94 -6.65 -19.38 1.99
N LEU A 95 -6.62 -18.12 1.52
CA LEU A 95 -5.39 -17.58 0.95
C LEU A 95 -4.38 -17.51 2.09
N THR A 96 -3.53 -18.53 2.18
CA THR A 96 -2.62 -18.73 3.31
C THR A 96 -1.35 -17.92 3.15
N SER A 97 -0.83 -17.82 1.92
CA SER A 97 0.25 -16.91 1.58
C SER A 97 0.06 -16.29 0.20
N TYR A 98 0.44 -15.02 0.08
CA TYR A 98 0.41 -14.31 -1.18
C TYR A 98 1.46 -13.20 -1.22
N ASP A 99 1.87 -12.81 -2.40
CA ASP A 99 2.71 -11.65 -2.62
C ASP A 99 1.96 -10.61 -3.43
N VAL A 100 2.27 -9.34 -3.18
CA VAL A 100 1.77 -8.24 -3.99
C VAL A 100 2.93 -7.56 -4.69
N TYR A 101 2.74 -7.35 -6.00
CA TYR A 101 3.69 -6.67 -6.86
C TYR A 101 3.06 -5.50 -7.59
N PHE A 102 3.89 -4.51 -7.89
CA PHE A 102 3.56 -3.37 -8.74
C PHE A 102 4.55 -3.22 -9.88
N LYS A 103 4.09 -2.61 -10.96
CA LYS A 103 4.96 -1.97 -11.95
C LYS A 103 4.32 -0.72 -12.54
N VAL A 104 5.17 0.20 -12.96
CA VAL A 104 4.76 1.54 -13.44
C VAL A 104 4.16 1.45 -14.84
N ASN A 105 4.83 0.72 -15.74
CA ASN A 105 4.40 0.53 -17.13
C ASN A 105 4.38 -0.96 -17.50
N SER A 106 3.74 -1.30 -18.63
CA SER A 106 3.54 -2.70 -19.06
C SER A 106 4.85 -3.46 -19.30
N GLY A 107 5.93 -2.76 -19.66
CA GLY A 107 7.25 -3.34 -19.93
C GLY A 107 8.22 -3.34 -18.76
N ASP A 108 7.86 -2.75 -17.62
CA ASP A 108 8.75 -2.67 -16.47
C ASP A 108 8.80 -4.00 -15.70
N ALA A 109 9.87 -4.19 -14.94
CA ALA A 109 9.99 -5.32 -14.01
C ALA A 109 9.02 -5.17 -12.84
N TRP A 110 8.48 -6.30 -12.37
CA TRP A 110 7.67 -6.35 -11.17
C TRP A 110 8.51 -6.07 -9.92
N THR A 111 7.99 -5.20 -9.05
CA THR A 111 8.57 -4.93 -7.74
C THR A 111 7.63 -5.46 -6.68
N LYS A 112 8.12 -6.35 -5.80
CA LYS A 112 7.35 -6.83 -4.65
C LYS A 112 7.22 -5.71 -3.63
N ILE A 113 6.02 -5.50 -3.10
CA ILE A 113 5.71 -4.43 -2.14
C ILE A 113 5.05 -4.94 -0.87
N VAL A 114 4.41 -6.10 -0.92
CA VAL A 114 3.90 -6.82 0.23
C VAL A 114 4.35 -8.27 0.10
N ASP A 115 4.94 -8.78 1.17
CA ASP A 115 5.36 -10.17 1.30
C ASP A 115 4.54 -10.80 2.43
N PHE A 116 3.63 -11.70 2.07
CA PHE A 116 2.76 -12.39 3.02
C PHE A 116 3.10 -13.87 3.08
N ASP A 117 4.32 -14.17 3.53
CA ASP A 117 4.80 -15.52 3.77
C ASP A 117 4.55 -15.97 5.23
N GLY A 118 3.43 -16.67 5.47
CA GLY A 118 3.19 -17.69 6.52
C GLY A 118 3.35 -17.34 8.01
N SER A 119 3.89 -16.18 8.37
CA SER A 119 4.08 -15.70 9.76
C SER A 119 3.01 -14.71 10.19
N ALA A 120 2.26 -14.17 9.22
CA ALA A 120 1.06 -13.40 9.45
C ALA A 120 -0.13 -14.36 9.60
N GLN A 121 -1.04 -14.06 10.52
CA GLN A 121 -2.32 -14.77 10.65
C GLN A 121 -2.93 -14.94 9.26
N PRO A 122 -3.34 -16.17 8.83
CA PRO A 122 -3.97 -16.35 7.52
C PRO A 122 -5.08 -15.34 7.36
N ALA A 123 -5.32 -14.85 6.14
CA ALA A 123 -6.42 -13.93 5.86
C ALA A 123 -7.69 -14.54 6.47
N GLY A 124 -8.09 -14.05 7.63
CA GLY A 124 -9.25 -14.55 8.33
C GLY A 124 -10.48 -14.19 7.51
N GLN A 125 -11.66 -14.30 8.11
CA GLN A 125 -12.87 -13.69 7.55
C GLN A 125 -12.80 -12.14 7.40
N TYR A 126 -11.62 -11.55 7.54
CA TYR A 126 -11.35 -10.14 7.70
C TYR A 126 -10.34 -9.71 6.65
N ALA A 127 -10.60 -8.55 6.06
CA ALA A 127 -9.69 -7.90 5.13
C ALA A 127 -8.29 -7.77 5.75
N ASN A 128 -7.25 -8.11 4.99
CA ASN A 128 -5.88 -7.74 5.32
C ASN A 128 -5.63 -6.34 4.79
N THR A 129 -5.42 -5.39 5.71
CA THR A 129 -5.04 -4.02 5.37
C THR A 129 -3.53 -3.86 5.54
N HIS A 130 -2.89 -3.34 4.50
CA HIS A 130 -1.46 -3.04 4.45
C HIS A 130 -1.29 -1.55 4.18
N ASP A 131 -0.97 -0.78 5.22
CA ASP A 131 -0.54 0.59 5.07
C ASP A 131 0.91 0.61 4.57
N LEU A 132 1.18 1.40 3.52
CA LEU A 132 2.50 1.50 2.93
C LEU A 132 3.25 2.66 3.57
N ASP A 133 4.34 2.35 4.30
CA ASP A 133 5.25 3.37 4.85
C ASP A 133 5.76 4.33 3.77
N ILE A 134 5.99 3.79 2.57
CA ILE A 134 6.35 4.53 1.37
C ILE A 134 5.30 4.22 0.30
N PRO A 135 4.42 5.18 0.00
CA PRO A 135 3.41 5.04 -1.05
C PRO A 135 4.05 4.75 -2.41
N VAL A 136 3.45 3.84 -3.15
CA VAL A 136 3.96 3.39 -4.45
C VAL A 136 3.16 4.04 -5.58
N THR A 137 3.80 4.32 -6.71
CA THR A 137 3.10 4.77 -7.91
C THR A 137 3.19 3.69 -8.97
N GLY A 138 2.04 3.30 -9.54
CA GLY A 138 2.02 2.33 -10.64
C GLY A 138 0.66 2.17 -11.30
N GLN A 139 0.63 1.41 -12.39
CA GLN A 139 -0.57 1.15 -13.19
C GLN A 139 -0.96 -0.34 -13.18
N TYR A 140 0.02 -1.21 -12.97
CA TYR A 140 -0.19 -2.65 -12.99
C TYR A 140 0.08 -3.21 -11.62
N PHE A 141 -0.87 -4.00 -11.16
CA PHE A 141 -0.83 -4.68 -9.88
C PHE A 141 -0.93 -6.18 -10.13
N LEU A 142 -0.22 -6.97 -9.34
CA LEU A 142 -0.29 -8.43 -9.37
C LEU A 142 -0.38 -8.94 -7.94
N MET A 143 -1.43 -9.70 -7.65
CA MET A 143 -1.48 -10.55 -6.46
C MET A 143 -1.16 -11.97 -6.88
N ASN A 144 -0.06 -12.50 -6.37
CA ASN A 144 0.37 -13.87 -6.61
C ASN A 144 0.08 -14.73 -5.38
N VAL A 145 -0.69 -15.81 -5.55
CA VAL A 145 -0.96 -16.76 -4.49
C VAL A 145 0.21 -17.73 -4.38
N ASN A 146 0.99 -17.60 -3.33
CA ASN A 146 2.15 -18.45 -3.05
C ASN A 146 1.70 -19.83 -2.55
N TYR A 147 0.65 -19.86 -1.71
CA TYR A 147 0.10 -21.09 -1.17
C TYR A 147 -1.39 -20.94 -0.84
N SER A 148 -2.21 -21.87 -1.34
CA SER A 148 -3.60 -22.04 -0.93
C SER A 148 -3.79 -23.42 -0.32
N LEU A 149 -4.39 -23.45 0.86
CA LEU A 149 -4.69 -24.70 1.54
C LEU A 149 -6.00 -25.28 0.98
N TRP A 150 -5.94 -26.54 0.53
CA TRP A 150 -7.09 -27.43 0.28
C TRP A 150 -8.10 -27.04 -0.82
N SER A 151 -7.88 -25.97 -1.60
CA SER A 151 -8.78 -25.60 -2.70
C SER A 151 -8.17 -24.73 -3.79
N ASP A 152 -8.99 -24.50 -4.82
CA ASP A 152 -8.92 -23.37 -5.73
C ASP A 152 -8.92 -22.04 -4.95
N PRO A 153 -8.02 -21.09 -5.27
CA PRO A 153 -7.90 -19.82 -4.58
C PRO A 153 -9.11 -18.93 -4.88
N LEU A 154 -9.57 -18.25 -3.83
CA LEU A 154 -10.78 -17.45 -3.83
C LEU A 154 -10.51 -16.09 -3.20
N LEU A 155 -10.94 -15.04 -3.88
CA LEU A 155 -10.75 -13.65 -3.46
C LEU A 155 -12.05 -12.87 -3.62
N PHE A 156 -12.40 -12.08 -2.61
CA PHE A 156 -13.62 -11.26 -2.61
C PHE A 156 -13.37 -9.87 -3.19
N GLU A 157 -12.31 -9.18 -2.73
CA GLU A 157 -12.06 -7.80 -3.16
C GLU A 157 -10.58 -7.46 -3.01
N ILE A 158 -10.09 -6.61 -3.91
CA ILE A 158 -8.84 -5.86 -3.83
C ILE A 158 -9.17 -4.38 -3.86
N GLU A 159 -8.73 -3.65 -2.83
CA GLU A 159 -8.80 -2.20 -2.80
C GLU A 159 -7.37 -1.63 -2.85
N LEU A 160 -7.12 -0.74 -3.80
CA LEU A 160 -5.87 0.01 -3.94
C LEU A 160 -6.15 1.45 -3.57
N ASN A 161 -5.91 1.77 -2.30
CA ASN A 161 -6.41 2.96 -1.67
C ASN A 161 -5.39 4.11 -1.77
N GLN A 162 -5.81 5.19 -2.41
CA GLN A 162 -5.08 6.47 -2.43
C GLN A 162 -5.61 7.37 -1.31
N ASP A 163 -4.73 7.88 -0.46
CA ASP A 163 -5.09 8.92 0.51
C ASP A 163 -5.32 10.24 -0.24
N THR A 164 -6.54 10.78 -0.13
CA THR A 164 -6.92 12.05 -0.73
C THR A 164 -6.55 13.26 0.12
N ASN A 165 -6.10 13.04 1.36
CA ASN A 165 -5.62 14.06 2.28
C ASN A 165 -4.26 13.68 2.87
N PRO A 166 -3.22 13.44 2.03
CA PRO A 166 -1.92 13.05 2.54
C PRO A 166 -1.40 14.12 3.50
N PRO A 167 -0.68 13.73 4.57
CA PRO A 167 0.01 14.69 5.42
C PRO A 167 0.81 15.65 4.54
N ALA A 168 0.73 16.95 4.83
CA ALA A 168 1.53 17.94 4.10
C ALA A 168 2.98 17.44 4.07
N ALA A 169 3.54 17.28 2.87
CA ALA A 169 4.91 16.81 2.70
C ALA A 169 5.82 17.65 3.60
N ILE A 170 6.65 17.00 4.41
CA ILE A 170 7.69 17.72 5.15
C ILE A 170 8.51 18.42 4.08
N PRO A 171 8.57 19.76 4.03
CA PRO A 171 9.36 20.45 3.02
C PRO A 171 10.79 19.92 3.13
N GLU A 172 11.36 19.49 2.00
CA GLU A 172 12.75 19.04 1.98
C GLU A 172 13.62 20.09 2.68
N PRO A 173 14.60 19.69 3.49
CA PRO A 173 15.49 20.64 4.13
C PRO A 173 16.13 21.46 3.01
N ALA A 174 15.69 22.73 2.88
CA ALA A 174 16.29 23.67 1.96
C ALA A 174 17.79 23.61 2.19
N THR A 175 18.55 23.21 1.16
CA THR A 175 20.01 23.21 1.21
C THR A 175 20.44 24.60 1.69
N LEU A 176 20.87 24.69 2.94
CA LEU A 176 21.50 25.88 3.51
C LEU A 176 22.82 26.04 2.77
N SER A 177 22.79 26.70 1.60
CA SER A 177 24.00 27.27 1.01
C SER A 177 24.50 28.32 2.00
N LEU A 178 25.47 27.90 2.82
CA LEU A 178 26.20 28.75 3.75
C LEU A 178 26.97 29.79 2.93
N LEU A 179 26.32 30.91 2.59
CA LEU A 179 27.01 32.09 2.08
C LEU A 179 27.88 32.62 3.23
N LEU A 180 29.16 32.27 3.19
CA LEU A 180 30.20 32.77 4.08
C LEU A 180 30.45 34.26 3.77
N LEU A 181 29.51 35.13 4.16
CA LEU A 181 29.74 36.58 4.13
C LEU A 181 30.74 36.93 5.23
N GLY A 182 31.91 37.41 4.79
CA GLY A 182 33.06 37.70 5.61
C GLY A 182 32.78 38.68 6.74
N ILE A 183 33.05 38.22 7.96
CA ILE A 183 33.32 39.11 9.09
C ILE A 183 34.84 39.34 9.11
N ALA A 184 35.30 40.30 8.32
CA ALA A 184 36.61 40.90 8.52
C ALA A 184 36.53 41.81 9.76
N ALA A 185 36.93 41.29 10.92
CA ALA A 185 37.09 42.08 12.12
C ALA A 185 38.29 43.02 11.97
N VAL A 186 37.99 44.31 11.75
CA VAL A 186 38.92 45.44 11.89
C VAL A 186 39.31 45.54 13.37
N SER A 187 40.53 45.13 13.73
CA SER A 187 41.11 45.43 15.05
C SER A 187 41.85 46.77 15.00
N GLY A 188 41.09 47.84 15.25
CA GLY A 188 41.63 49.17 15.48
C GLY A 188 42.34 49.26 16.84
N LYS A 189 43.63 49.60 16.80
CA LYS A 189 44.47 50.01 17.93
C LYS A 189 43.76 51.07 18.79
N LEU A 190 43.68 50.85 20.10
CA LEU A 190 43.55 51.92 21.08
C LEU A 190 44.77 51.87 22.01
N LYS A 191 45.71 52.78 21.76
CA LYS A 191 46.72 53.22 22.72
C LYS A 191 46.05 54.18 23.71
N LYS A 192 46.30 53.98 25.00
CA LYS A 192 46.90 54.99 25.90
C LYS A 192 47.54 54.26 27.07
#